data_AF-A0A847XE36-F1
#
_entry.id   AF-A0A847XE36-F1
#
_cell.length_a   1.000
_cell.length_b   1.000
_cell.length_c   1.000
_cell.angle_alpha   90.00
_cell.angle_beta   90.00
_cell.angle_gamma   90.00
#
_symmetry.space_group_name_H-M   'P 1'
#
loop_
_entity.id
_entity.type
_entity.pdbx_description
1 polymer ?
#
loop_
_entity_poly.entity_id
_entity_poly.type
_entity_poly.pdbx_seq_one_letter_code
_entity_poly.pdbx_strand_id
1 'polypeptide(L)'
;VANDIEDSQVKALGKITDLVLELKNGKIDGVILAIPVAKAYDKANPDLSLSPYIDFGKEGGVAIAIKKGNTELIDAVNSTIDKLMEDNTLEKFIQDATALSEE
;
A
#
# COMPACT_ATOMS: atom_id res chain seq x y z
N VAL A 1 3.76 -13.00 -6.40
CA VAL A 1 2.79 -13.30 -5.32
C VAL A 1 1.46 -13.75 -5.88
N ALA A 2 0.62 -12.88 -6.47
CA ALA A 2 -0.72 -13.27 -6.92
C ALA A 2 -0.73 -14.48 -7.87
N ASN A 3 0.14 -14.48 -8.89
CA ASN A 3 0.26 -15.58 -9.86
C ASN A 3 0.88 -16.86 -9.29
N ASP A 4 1.46 -16.80 -8.08
CA ASP A 4 2.09 -17.95 -7.41
C ASP A 4 1.10 -18.68 -6.49
N ILE A 5 -0.13 -18.18 -6.35
CA ILE A 5 -1.21 -18.82 -5.61
C ILE A 5 -1.86 -19.86 -6.52
N GLU A 6 -1.85 -21.12 -6.09
CA GLU A 6 -2.46 -22.24 -6.80
C GLU A 6 -3.95 -21.98 -7.07
N ASP A 7 -4.41 -22.32 -8.28
CA ASP A 7 -5.78 -22.12 -8.77
C ASP A 7 -6.30 -20.66 -8.71
N SER A 8 -5.41 -19.68 -8.60
CA SER A 8 -5.82 -18.27 -8.60
C SER A 8 -6.24 -17.77 -9.97
N GLN A 9 -7.33 -16.99 -10.01
CA GLN A 9 -7.71 -16.18 -11.16
C GLN A 9 -7.33 -14.73 -10.90
N VAL A 10 -6.17 -14.32 -11.44
CA VAL A 10 -5.63 -12.99 -11.19
C VAL A 10 -6.31 -11.95 -12.07
N LYS A 11 -6.92 -10.96 -11.42
CA LYS A 11 -7.44 -9.75 -12.07
C LYS A 11 -6.54 -8.56 -11.75
N ALA A 12 -5.98 -7.94 -12.80
CA ALA A 12 -5.19 -6.73 -12.68
C ALA A 12 -5.98 -5.53 -13.21
N LEU A 13 -6.16 -4.51 -12.38
CA LEU A 13 -6.79 -3.24 -12.75
C LEU A 13 -5.82 -2.09 -12.48
N GLY A 14 -6.01 -0.98 -13.20
CA GLY A 14 -5.12 0.18 -13.10
C GLY A 14 -5.29 1.01 -11.83
N LYS A 15 -6.36 0.80 -11.06
CA LYS A 15 -6.67 1.56 -9.85
C LYS A 15 -7.05 0.63 -8.70
N ILE A 16 -6.55 0.96 -7.49
CA ILE A 16 -6.89 0.24 -6.27
C ILE A 16 -8.37 0.40 -5.94
N THR A 17 -8.95 1.58 -6.16
CA THR A 17 -10.39 1.82 -5.93
C THR A 17 -11.28 0.89 -6.75
N ASP A 18 -10.92 0.61 -8.01
CA ASP A 18 -11.65 -0.36 -8.84
C ASP A 18 -11.52 -1.80 -8.28
N LEU A 19 -10.34 -2.18 -7.77
CA LEU A 19 -10.14 -3.50 -7.13
C LEU A 19 -10.99 -3.63 -5.85
N VAL A 20 -11.01 -2.59 -5.02
CA VAL A 20 -11.80 -2.57 -3.78
C VAL A 20 -13.30 -2.61 -4.08
N LEU A 21 -13.75 -1.92 -5.13
CA LEU A 21 -15.15 -2.00 -5.58
C LEU A 21 -15.53 -3.41 -6.06
N GLU A 22 -14.63 -4.09 -6.78
CA GLU A 22 -14.86 -5.48 -7.21
C GLU A 22 -14.92 -6.44 -6.03
N LEU A 23 -14.09 -6.23 -5.00
CA LEU A 23 -14.13 -6.99 -3.74
C LEU A 23 -15.47 -6.78 -3.02
N LYS A 24 -15.88 -5.52 -2.81
CA LYS A 24 -17.16 -5.19 -2.15
C LYS A 24 -18.37 -5.72 -2.90
N ASN A 25 -18.29 -5.81 -4.23
CA ASN A 25 -19.33 -6.39 -5.07
C ASN A 25 -19.26 -7.93 -5.18
N GLY A 26 -18.34 -8.58 -4.48
CA GLY A 26 -18.19 -10.04 -4.46
C GLY A 26 -17.71 -10.64 -5.78
N LYS A 27 -17.03 -9.86 -6.62
CA LYS A 27 -16.49 -10.32 -7.91
C LYS A 27 -15.08 -10.91 -7.79
N ILE A 28 -14.38 -10.62 -6.68
CA ILE A 28 -13.10 -11.19 -6.30
C ILE A 28 -13.12 -11.49 -4.80
N ASP A 29 -12.32 -12.46 -4.36
CA ASP A 29 -12.29 -12.91 -2.95
C ASP A 29 -11.29 -12.14 -2.08
N GLY A 30 -10.37 -11.40 -2.69
CA GLY A 30 -9.36 -10.63 -1.96
C GLY A 30 -8.54 -9.70 -2.85
N VAL A 31 -7.85 -8.76 -2.22
CA VAL A 31 -6.93 -7.82 -2.89
C VAL A 31 -5.59 -7.86 -2.16
N ILE A 32 -4.50 -8.00 -2.91
CA ILE A 32 -3.14 -7.94 -2.37
C ILE A 32 -2.66 -6.50 -2.47
N LEU A 33 -2.38 -5.88 -1.33
CA LEU A 33 -1.93 -4.49 -1.22
C LEU A 33 -0.72 -4.40 -0.28
N ALA A 34 0.05 -3.32 -0.40
CA ALA A 34 1.03 -2.95 0.61
C ALA A 34 0.33 -2.75 1.96
N ILE A 35 0.90 -3.30 3.04
CA ILE A 35 0.31 -3.29 4.39
C ILE A 35 -0.20 -1.91 4.83
N PRO A 36 0.55 -0.79 4.69
CA PRO A 36 0.06 0.48 5.20
C PRO A 36 -1.17 1.00 4.41
N VAL A 37 -1.28 0.68 3.13
CA VAL A 37 -2.47 0.99 2.31
C VAL A 37 -3.65 0.09 2.71
N ALA A 38 -3.41 -1.21 2.90
CA ALA A 38 -4.44 -2.15 3.33
C ALA A 38 -5.05 -1.76 4.69
N LYS A 39 -4.21 -1.34 5.64
CA LYS A 39 -4.65 -0.82 6.94
C LYS A 39 -5.48 0.46 6.84
N ALA A 40 -5.16 1.34 5.90
CA ALA A 40 -5.95 2.55 5.67
C ALA A 40 -7.36 2.19 5.15
N TYR A 41 -7.46 1.26 4.19
CA TYR A 41 -8.75 0.75 3.72
C TYR A 41 -9.56 0.06 4.82
N ASP A 42 -8.93 -0.85 5.59
CA ASP A 42 -9.54 -1.55 6.75
C ASP A 42 -10.11 -0.56 7.78
N LYS A 43 -9.35 0.50 8.11
CA LYS A 43 -9.77 1.54 9.05
C LYS A 43 -10.92 2.41 8.51
N ALA A 44 -10.91 2.72 7.22
CA ALA A 44 -11.91 3.58 6.58
C ALA A 44 -13.20 2.84 6.21
N ASN A 45 -13.16 1.52 6.03
CA ASN A 45 -14.23 0.71 5.49
C ASN A 45 -14.58 -0.45 6.43
N PRO A 46 -15.59 -0.31 7.31
CA PRO A 46 -15.96 -1.34 8.29
C PRO A 46 -16.41 -2.69 7.70
N ASP A 47 -16.73 -2.71 6.41
CA ASP A 47 -17.11 -3.88 5.62
C ASP A 47 -15.90 -4.64 5.03
N LEU A 48 -14.69 -4.10 5.18
CA LEU A 48 -13.44 -4.73 4.78
C LEU A 48 -12.66 -5.17 6.02
N SER A 49 -11.82 -6.19 5.83
CA SER A 49 -10.89 -6.60 6.88
C SER A 49 -9.54 -7.02 6.30
N LEU A 50 -8.46 -6.59 6.95
CA LEU A 50 -7.14 -7.16 6.69
C LEU A 50 -7.09 -8.61 7.19
N SER A 51 -6.79 -9.56 6.30
CA SER A 51 -6.70 -10.98 6.68
C SER A 51 -5.57 -11.21 7.70
N PRO A 52 -5.86 -11.76 8.90
CA PRO A 52 -4.83 -12.05 9.90
C PRO A 52 -4.07 -13.36 9.62
N TYR A 53 -4.46 -14.11 8.59
CA TYR A 53 -3.95 -15.45 8.31
C TYR A 53 -3.00 -15.51 7.11
N ILE A 54 -2.91 -14.43 6.33
CA ILE A 54 -2.15 -14.40 5.08
C ILE A 54 -1.05 -13.36 5.20
N ASP A 55 0.20 -13.82 5.15
CA ASP A 55 1.39 -12.99 5.11
C ASP A 55 2.26 -13.43 3.92
N PHE A 56 2.46 -12.51 2.97
CA PHE A 56 3.28 -12.74 1.78
C PHE A 56 4.76 -12.38 1.99
N GLY A 57 5.15 -12.07 3.23
CA GLY A 57 6.48 -11.63 3.59
C GLY A 57 6.69 -10.13 3.33
N LYS A 58 7.96 -9.72 3.35
CA LYS A 58 8.32 -8.31 3.19
C LYS A 58 8.42 -7.93 1.71
N GLU A 59 7.77 -6.84 1.35
CA GLU A 59 8.06 -6.13 0.12
C GLU A 59 9.45 -5.47 0.18
N GLY A 60 10.06 -5.20 -0.98
CA GLY A 60 11.31 -4.45 -1.09
C GLY A 60 11.20 -2.97 -0.71
N GLY A 61 10.02 -2.52 -0.29
CA GLY A 61 9.69 -1.14 0.03
C GLY A 61 9.51 -0.26 -1.20
N VAL A 62 9.27 1.03 -0.93
CA VAL A 62 9.20 2.10 -1.93
C VAL A 62 10.35 3.08 -1.71
N ALA A 63 10.87 3.66 -2.78
CA ALA A 63 12.01 4.58 -2.72
C ALA A 63 11.83 5.78 -3.64
N ILE A 64 12.48 6.89 -3.29
CA ILE A 64 12.51 8.11 -4.11
C ILE A 64 13.68 8.00 -5.08
N ALA A 65 13.38 8.04 -6.38
CA ALA A 65 14.41 8.01 -7.42
C ALA A 65 15.13 9.36 -7.52
N ILE A 66 16.45 9.36 -7.32
CA ILE A 66 17.31 10.56 -7.37
C ILE A 66 18.40 10.37 -8.44
N LYS A 67 18.79 11.47 -9.10
CA LYS A 67 19.90 11.47 -10.08
C LYS A 67 21.17 10.93 -9.43
N LYS A 68 21.77 9.92 -10.07
CA LYS A 68 23.03 9.30 -9.61
C LYS A 68 24.11 10.36 -9.38
N GLY A 69 24.81 10.25 -8.24
CA GLY A 69 25.89 11.16 -7.83
C GLY A 69 25.43 12.41 -7.07
N ASN A 70 24.13 12.63 -6.89
CA ASN A 70 23.61 13.76 -6.10
C ASN A 70 23.52 13.41 -4.60
N THR A 71 24.68 13.28 -3.94
CA THR A 71 24.76 12.86 -2.54
C THR A 71 24.06 13.82 -1.59
N GLU A 72 24.18 15.14 -1.80
CA GLU A 72 23.55 16.14 -0.94
C GLU A 72 22.02 15.97 -0.91
N LEU A 73 21.39 15.73 -2.06
CA LEU A 73 19.95 15.50 -2.13
C LEU A 73 19.57 14.15 -1.50
N ILE A 74 20.38 13.10 -1.67
CA ILE A 74 20.16 11.80 -1.04
C ILE A 74 20.16 11.95 0.49
N ASP A 75 21.15 12.64 1.05
CA ASP A 75 21.29 12.80 2.50
C ASP A 75 20.15 13.62 3.08
N ALA A 76 19.76 14.71 2.41
CA ALA A 76 18.63 15.53 2.82
C ALA A 76 17.30 14.75 2.79
N VAL A 77 17.05 14.00 1.71
CA VAL A 77 15.84 13.19 1.56
C VAL A 77 15.77 12.10 2.62
N ASN A 78 16.86 11.34 2.82
CA ASN A 78 16.90 10.27 3.80
C ASN A 78 16.70 10.82 5.22
N SER A 79 17.38 11.91 5.60
CA SER A 79 17.19 12.52 6.92
C SER A 79 15.76 13.01 7.16
N THR A 80 15.08 13.50 6.11
CA THR A 80 13.67 13.88 6.22
C THR A 80 12.78 12.64 6.37
N ILE A 81 13.01 11.58 5.60
CA ILE A 81 12.26 10.33 5.73
C ILE A 81 12.41 9.75 7.14
N ASP A 82 13.63 9.70 7.67
CA ASP A 82 13.90 9.19 9.03
C ASP A 82 13.05 9.94 10.08
N LYS A 83 13.03 11.28 10.02
CA LYS A 83 12.21 12.10 10.93
C LYS A 83 10.71 11.81 10.82
N LEU A 84 10.21 11.68 9.59
CA LEU A 84 8.79 11.37 9.33
C LEU A 84 8.40 9.96 9.77
N MET A 85 9.36 9.04 9.79
CA MET A 85 9.16 7.69 10.32
C MET A 85 9.18 7.71 11.86
N GLU A 86 10.15 8.41 12.47
CA GLU A 86 10.28 8.51 13.93
C GLU A 86 9.06 9.15 14.61
N ASP A 87 8.45 10.15 13.97
CA ASP A 87 7.29 10.87 14.52
C ASP A 87 5.93 10.32 14.05
N ASN A 88 5.91 9.21 13.29
CA ASN A 88 4.73 8.60 12.66
C ASN A 88 3.96 9.50 11.69
N THR A 89 4.51 10.64 11.26
CA THR A 89 3.87 11.51 10.25
C THR A 89 3.73 10.79 8.91
N LEU A 90 4.68 9.91 8.57
CA LEU A 90 4.58 9.11 7.35
C LEU A 90 3.32 8.23 7.32
N GLU A 91 2.95 7.62 8.44
CA GLU A 91 1.73 6.81 8.53
C GLU A 91 0.48 7.67 8.30
N LYS A 92 0.45 8.87 8.88
CA LYS A 92 -0.63 9.83 8.64
C LYS A 92 -0.72 10.22 7.17
N PHE A 93 0.40 10.52 6.51
CA PHE A 93 0.40 10.85 5.09
C PHE A 93 -0.14 9.72 4.22
N ILE A 94 0.18 8.46 4.55
CA ILE A 94 -0.37 7.31 3.82
C ILE A 94 -1.89 7.21 4.04
N GLN A 95 -2.36 7.39 5.27
CA GLN A 95 -3.80 7.39 5.57
C GLN A 95 -4.54 8.50 4.82
N ASP A 96 -4.05 9.74 4.91
CA ASP A 96 -4.65 10.92 4.27
C ASP A 96 -4.66 10.77 2.73
N ALA A 97 -3.55 10.32 2.14
CA ALA A 97 -3.45 10.10 0.70
C ALA A 97 -4.33 8.94 0.21
N THR A 98 -4.49 7.88 1.00
CA THR A 98 -5.38 6.76 0.66
C THR A 98 -6.83 7.22 0.68
N ALA A 99 -7.24 7.94 1.72
CA ALA A 99 -8.59 8.49 1.81
C ALA A 99 -8.89 9.45 0.64
N LEU A 100 -7.96 10.33 0.28
CA LEU A 100 -8.12 11.21 -0.88
C LEU A 100 -8.24 10.44 -2.20
N SER A 101 -7.59 9.27 -2.32
CA SER A 101 -7.70 8.45 -3.52
C SER A 101 -9.06 7.76 -3.68
N GLU A 102 -9.83 7.67 -2.59
CA GLU A 102 -11.19 7.10 -2.55
C GLU A 102 -12.28 8.13 -2.89
N GLU A 103 -11.96 9.43 -2.89
CA GLU A 103 -12.83 10.54 -3.35
C GLU A 103 -12.91 10.66 -4.88
#